data_AF-A0A358U2C7-F1
#
_entry.id   AF-A0A358U2C7-F1
#
_cell.length_a   1.000
_cell.length_b   1.000
_cell.length_c   1.000
_cell.angle_alpha   90.00
_cell.angle_beta   90.00
_cell.angle_gamma   90.00
#
_symmetry.space_group_name_H-M   'P 1'
#
loop_
_entity.id
_entity.type
_entity.pdbx_description
1 polymer ?
#
loop_
_entity_poly.entity_id
_entity_poly.type
_entity_poly.pdbx_seq_one_letter_code
_entity_poly.pdbx_strand_id
1 'polypeptide(L)'
;MAKLTDSLSSALAELEDDKVRELVEEHLEAGMAPLVIVQKLQEGMQEVGVRFETGDYFLSELIMCGEAMSSAMRILEPHLRGEHSEYKGNIVIGTVRGDVHDLGKNIVVMLLKGDGYNVIGINPDVPVFVIEQTIYDTNMKPVGWGKSIYRGDRYKMTAYDGWHNQEETGGDFIWKTN
;
A
#
# COMPACT_ATOMS: atom_id res chain seq x y z
N MET A 1 -6.90 -26.41 4.99
CA MET A 1 -7.84 -25.27 5.00
C MET A 1 -7.86 -24.71 6.40
N ALA A 2 -7.19 -23.57 6.61
CA ALA A 2 -7.38 -22.82 7.85
C ALA A 2 -8.82 -22.29 7.82
N LYS A 3 -9.65 -22.65 8.80
CA LYS A 3 -10.99 -22.08 8.90
C LYS A 3 -10.82 -20.60 9.22
N LEU A 4 -11.21 -19.73 8.30
CA LEU A 4 -11.41 -18.32 8.60
C LEU A 4 -12.39 -18.24 9.78
N THR A 5 -11.94 -17.62 10.87
CA THR A 5 -12.76 -17.44 12.08
C THR A 5 -13.53 -16.13 12.05
N ASP A 6 -13.12 -15.22 11.17
CA ASP A 6 -13.70 -13.90 11.02
C ASP A 6 -14.73 -13.84 9.89
N SER A 7 -15.88 -13.20 10.15
CA SER A 7 -16.99 -13.10 9.20
C SER A 7 -16.67 -12.19 8.01
N LEU A 8 -15.85 -11.16 8.18
CA LEU A 8 -15.46 -10.24 7.11
C LEU A 8 -14.43 -10.89 6.18
N SER A 9 -13.41 -11.54 6.75
CA SER A 9 -12.42 -12.28 5.97
C SER A 9 -13.08 -13.38 5.13
N SER A 10 -14.06 -14.09 5.72
CA SER A 10 -14.83 -15.13 5.01
C SER A 10 -15.68 -14.54 3.89
N ALA A 11 -16.40 -13.45 4.14
CA ALA A 11 -17.22 -12.79 3.12
C ALA A 11 -16.37 -12.35 1.90
N LEU A 12 -15.17 -11.82 2.14
CA LEU A 12 -14.27 -11.45 1.06
C LEU A 12 -13.75 -12.69 0.31
N ALA A 13 -13.38 -13.75 1.04
CA ALA A 13 -12.89 -14.99 0.42
C ALA A 13 -13.94 -15.71 -0.44
N GLU A 14 -15.22 -15.55 -0.10
CA GLU A 14 -16.36 -16.05 -0.87
C GLU A 14 -16.87 -15.05 -1.94
N LEU A 15 -16.19 -13.91 -2.12
CA LEU A 15 -16.52 -12.87 -3.12
C LEU A 15 -17.94 -12.27 -2.93
N GLU A 16 -18.38 -12.13 -1.68
CA GLU A 16 -19.69 -11.58 -1.31
C GLU A 16 -19.61 -10.04 -1.14
N ASP A 17 -19.40 -9.30 -2.23
CA ASP A 17 -19.13 -7.85 -2.23
C ASP A 17 -20.10 -6.99 -1.39
N ASP A 18 -21.40 -7.24 -1.52
CA ASP A 18 -22.43 -6.49 -0.77
C ASP A 18 -22.27 -6.70 0.73
N LYS A 19 -22.00 -7.94 1.14
CA LYS A 19 -21.82 -8.31 2.55
C LYS A 19 -20.49 -7.82 3.09
N VAL A 20 -19.43 -7.79 2.27
CA VAL A 20 -18.16 -7.17 2.64
C VAL A 20 -18.38 -5.71 3.01
N ARG A 21 -19.13 -4.97 2.19
CA ARG A 21 -19.48 -3.57 2.48
C ARG A 21 -20.26 -3.42 3.78
N GLU A 22 -21.34 -4.19 3.95
CA GLU A 22 -22.16 -4.15 5.16
C GLU A 22 -21.34 -4.43 6.42
N LEU A 23 -20.49 -5.46 6.38
CA LEU A 23 -19.63 -5.81 7.51
C LEU A 23 -18.58 -4.73 7.78
N VAL A 24 -17.99 -4.10 6.76
CA VAL A 24 -17.05 -3.00 6.95
C VAL A 24 -17.71 -1.83 7.68
N GLU A 25 -18.92 -1.45 7.27
CA GLU A 25 -19.70 -0.38 7.91
C GLU A 25 -20.08 -0.77 9.34
N GLU A 26 -20.57 -1.98 9.58
CA GLU A 26 -20.92 -2.49 10.92
C GLU A 26 -19.71 -2.46 11.87
N HIS A 27 -18.53 -2.90 11.40
CA HIS A 27 -17.31 -2.87 12.20
C HIS A 27 -16.86 -1.44 12.54
N LEU A 28 -17.01 -0.50 11.59
CA LEU A 28 -16.74 0.92 11.83
C LEU A 28 -17.71 1.51 12.87
N GLU A 29 -19.00 1.22 12.76
CA GLU A 29 -20.03 1.64 13.72
C GLU A 29 -19.81 1.05 15.11
N ALA A 30 -19.33 -0.19 15.18
CA ALA A 30 -18.94 -0.85 16.42
C ALA A 30 -17.63 -0.28 17.04
N GLY A 31 -16.99 0.70 16.40
CA GLY A 31 -15.78 1.36 16.89
C GLY A 31 -14.51 0.55 16.67
N MET A 32 -14.50 -0.43 15.77
CA MET A 32 -13.29 -1.15 15.40
C MET A 32 -12.32 -0.20 14.68
N ALA A 33 -11.05 -0.26 15.05
CA ALA A 33 -10.02 0.55 14.39
C ALA A 33 -9.95 0.20 12.88
N PRO A 34 -9.97 1.19 11.96
CA PRO A 34 -9.98 0.94 10.51
C PRO A 34 -8.83 0.04 10.03
N LEU A 35 -7.65 0.17 10.63
CA LEU A 35 -6.49 -0.69 10.34
C LEU A 35 -6.74 -2.18 10.65
N VAL A 36 -7.52 -2.48 11.69
CA VAL A 36 -7.89 -3.87 12.03
C VAL A 36 -8.84 -4.43 10.98
N ILE A 37 -9.75 -3.59 10.45
CA ILE A 37 -10.66 -3.98 9.36
C ILE A 37 -9.85 -4.28 8.08
N VAL A 38 -8.86 -3.44 7.75
CA VAL A 38 -7.93 -3.70 6.64
C VAL A 38 -7.21 -5.03 6.83
N GLN A 39 -6.74 -5.34 8.04
CA GLN A 39 -6.06 -6.61 8.32
C GLN A 39 -6.98 -7.82 8.10
N LYS A 40 -8.23 -7.76 8.54
CA LYS A 40 -9.23 -8.81 8.28
C LYS A 40 -9.49 -9.01 6.78
N LEU A 41 -9.60 -7.92 6.02
CA LEU A 41 -9.72 -8.00 4.57
C LEU A 41 -8.47 -8.65 3.93
N GLN A 42 -7.27 -8.35 4.42
CA GLN A 42 -6.04 -8.99 3.94
C GLN A 42 -6.04 -10.50 4.20
N GLU A 43 -6.57 -10.96 5.34
CA GLU A 43 -6.72 -12.40 5.63
C GLU A 43 -7.66 -13.09 4.62
N GLY A 44 -8.75 -12.42 4.22
CA GLY A 44 -9.64 -12.93 3.16
C GLY A 44 -8.93 -13.03 1.80
N MET A 45 -8.14 -12.00 1.45
CA MET A 45 -7.37 -11.99 0.21
C MET A 45 -6.27 -13.07 0.19
N GLN A 46 -5.66 -13.38 1.33
CA GLN A 46 -4.71 -14.49 1.44
C GLN A 46 -5.36 -15.84 1.12
N GLU A 47 -6.57 -16.08 1.63
CA GLU A 47 -7.32 -17.30 1.33
C GLU A 47 -7.67 -17.39 -0.17
N VAL A 48 -8.09 -16.29 -0.79
CA VAL A 48 -8.31 -16.22 -2.25
C VAL A 48 -7.03 -16.58 -3.02
N GLY A 49 -5.87 -16.09 -2.57
CA GLY A 49 -4.57 -16.45 -3.15
C GLY A 49 -4.27 -17.94 -3.03
N VAL A 50 -4.53 -18.54 -1.87
CA VAL A 50 -4.37 -19.99 -1.66
C VAL A 50 -5.29 -20.78 -2.60
N ARG A 51 -6.57 -20.39 -2.73
CA ARG A 51 -7.53 -21.03 -3.64
C ARG A 51 -7.13 -20.93 -5.10
N PHE A 52 -6.50 -19.83 -5.50
CA PHE A 52 -5.93 -19.69 -6.84
C PHE A 52 -4.72 -20.61 -7.05
N GLU A 53 -3.81 -20.70 -6.07
CA GLU A 53 -2.65 -21.60 -6.12
C GLU A 53 -3.04 -23.09 -6.16
N THR A 54 -4.13 -23.47 -5.48
CA THR A 54 -4.67 -24.85 -5.51
C THR A 54 -5.48 -25.15 -6.76
N GLY A 55 -5.79 -24.14 -7.58
CA GLY A 55 -6.61 -24.26 -8.79
C GLY A 55 -8.12 -24.33 -8.52
N ASP A 56 -8.55 -24.02 -7.29
CA ASP A 56 -9.97 -23.90 -6.94
C ASP A 56 -10.57 -22.62 -7.53
N TYR A 57 -9.78 -21.54 -7.58
CA TYR A 57 -10.12 -20.24 -8.18
C TYR A 57 -9.26 -19.96 -9.42
N PHE A 58 -9.82 -19.18 -10.34
CA PHE A 58 -9.16 -18.70 -11.55
C PHE A 58 -8.87 -17.20 -11.48
N LEU A 59 -8.33 -16.66 -12.56
CA LEU A 59 -7.99 -15.24 -12.66
C LEU A 59 -9.21 -14.32 -12.48
N SER A 60 -10.42 -14.77 -12.88
CA SER A 60 -11.66 -14.03 -12.69
C SER A 60 -11.93 -13.74 -11.22
N GLU A 61 -11.77 -14.74 -10.35
CA GLU A 61 -12.02 -14.61 -8.92
C GLU A 61 -10.98 -13.71 -8.24
N LEU A 62 -9.72 -13.72 -8.70
CA LEU A 62 -8.70 -12.77 -8.25
C LEU A 62 -9.10 -11.32 -8.57
N ILE A 63 -9.62 -11.08 -9.78
CA ILE A 63 -10.06 -9.74 -10.21
C ILE A 63 -11.24 -9.28 -9.35
N MET A 64 -12.24 -10.14 -9.15
CA MET A 64 -13.40 -9.85 -8.31
C MET A 64 -13.00 -9.54 -6.87
N CYS A 65 -12.10 -10.34 -6.27
CA CYS A 65 -11.59 -10.06 -4.94
C CYS A 65 -10.88 -8.69 -4.85
N GLY A 66 -10.14 -8.32 -5.89
CA GLY A 66 -9.49 -7.01 -6.00
C GLY A 66 -10.49 -5.85 -6.06
N GLU A 67 -11.59 -6.02 -6.80
CA GLU A 67 -12.68 -5.03 -6.89
C GLU A 67 -13.44 -4.88 -5.57
N ALA A 68 -13.74 -6.01 -4.90
CA ALA A 68 -14.36 -6.05 -3.58
C ALA A 68 -13.50 -5.31 -2.53
N MET A 69 -12.21 -5.61 -2.51
CA MET A 69 -11.24 -4.97 -1.63
C MET A 69 -11.12 -3.47 -1.93
N SER A 70 -11.09 -3.08 -3.21
CA SER A 70 -11.04 -1.67 -3.61
C SER A 70 -12.30 -0.91 -3.17
N SER A 71 -13.46 -1.56 -3.22
CA SER A 71 -14.71 -1.00 -2.75
C SER A 71 -14.72 -0.82 -1.23
N ALA A 72 -14.25 -1.81 -0.47
CA ALA A 72 -14.09 -1.69 0.98
C ALA A 72 -13.10 -0.57 1.36
N MET A 73 -11.99 -0.46 0.64
CA MET A 73 -10.98 0.59 0.88
C MET A 73 -11.54 2.00 0.67
N ARG A 74 -12.42 2.21 -0.33
CA ARG A 74 -13.09 3.52 -0.52
C ARG A 74 -13.92 3.95 0.68
N ILE A 75 -14.49 3.00 1.42
CA ILE A 75 -15.26 3.26 2.65
C ILE A 75 -14.32 3.56 3.80
N LEU A 76 -13.21 2.82 3.91
CA LEU A 76 -12.23 2.97 5.00
C LEU A 76 -11.36 4.22 4.85
N GLU A 77 -11.16 4.70 3.63
CA GLU A 77 -10.29 5.83 3.28
C GLU A 77 -10.47 7.08 4.17
N PRO A 78 -11.70 7.61 4.37
CA PRO A 78 -11.94 8.76 5.23
C PRO A 78 -11.56 8.52 6.69
N HIS A 79 -11.68 7.28 7.17
CA HIS A 79 -11.38 6.90 8.55
C HIS A 79 -9.89 6.58 8.78
N LEU A 80 -9.14 6.31 7.71
CA LEU A 80 -7.69 6.09 7.75
C LEU A 80 -6.89 7.40 7.65
N ARG A 81 -7.52 8.49 7.19
CA ARG A 81 -6.91 9.82 7.16
C ARG A 81 -6.90 10.37 8.58
N GLY A 82 -5.73 10.43 9.20
CA GLY A 82 -5.54 11.07 10.50
C GLY A 82 -5.97 12.54 10.50
N GLU A 83 -6.45 13.03 11.65
CA GLU A 83 -6.72 14.45 11.85
C GLU A 83 -5.39 15.23 11.84
N HIS A 84 -5.37 16.33 11.07
CA HIS A 84 -4.33 17.37 10.97
C HIS A 84 -3.08 17.13 11.83
N SER A 85 -2.20 16.29 11.31
CA SER A 85 -0.88 16.02 11.88
C SER A 85 0.10 17.10 11.41
N GLU A 86 0.99 17.51 12.32
CA GLU A 86 2.08 18.43 11.99
C GLU A 86 2.93 17.85 10.85
N TYR A 87 3.42 18.73 9.96
CA TYR A 87 4.24 18.32 8.83
C TYR A 87 5.53 17.62 9.31
N LYS A 88 5.70 16.34 8.97
CA LYS A 88 6.85 15.51 9.38
C LYS A 88 7.92 15.35 8.30
N GLY A 89 7.59 15.60 7.04
CA GLY A 89 8.54 15.46 5.93
C GLY A 89 7.90 15.00 4.64
N ASN A 90 8.74 14.72 3.65
CA ASN A 90 8.33 14.33 2.30
C ASN A 90 8.68 12.88 2.02
N ILE A 91 7.78 12.17 1.34
CA ILE A 91 7.99 10.78 0.89
C ILE A 91 7.59 10.68 -0.58
N VAL A 92 8.43 10.04 -1.38
CA VAL A 92 8.12 9.69 -2.77
C VAL A 92 7.96 8.18 -2.85
N ILE A 93 6.83 7.72 -3.40
CA ILE A 93 6.54 6.30 -3.57
C ILE A 93 5.92 6.05 -4.95
N GLY A 94 6.38 5.01 -5.63
CA GLY A 94 5.90 4.64 -6.96
C GLY A 94 5.93 3.14 -7.17
N THR A 95 5.12 2.66 -8.12
CA THR A 95 5.16 1.27 -8.56
C THR A 95 6.02 1.21 -9.83
N VAL A 96 6.96 0.26 -9.88
CA VAL A 96 7.91 0.15 -11.00
C VAL A 96 7.23 -0.27 -12.28
N ARG A 97 7.88 0.03 -13.41
CA ARG A 97 7.48 -0.46 -14.73
C ARG A 97 7.23 -1.96 -14.73
N GLY A 98 6.09 -2.38 -15.26
CA GLY A 98 5.62 -3.76 -15.37
C GLY A 98 4.83 -4.26 -14.16
N ASP A 99 4.67 -3.46 -13.11
CA ASP A 99 3.87 -3.81 -11.93
C ASP A 99 2.63 -2.90 -11.85
N VAL A 100 1.46 -3.53 -11.89
CA VAL A 100 0.14 -2.88 -11.83
C VAL A 100 -0.48 -2.98 -10.43
N HIS A 101 0.14 -3.70 -9.51
CA HIS A 101 -0.37 -3.85 -8.15
C HIS A 101 -0.04 -2.59 -7.34
N ASP A 102 -1.05 -1.79 -7.04
CA ASP A 102 -0.87 -0.49 -6.37
C ASP A 102 -1.70 -0.33 -5.09
N LEU A 103 -2.61 -1.27 -4.78
CA LEU A 103 -3.48 -1.21 -3.61
C LEU A 103 -2.68 -1.07 -2.31
N GLY A 104 -1.66 -1.92 -2.10
CA GLY A 104 -0.79 -1.84 -0.91
C GLY A 104 -0.03 -0.52 -0.83
N LYS A 105 0.48 -0.01 -1.96
CA LYS A 105 1.12 1.30 -2.05
C LYS A 105 0.15 2.42 -1.63
N ASN A 106 -1.09 2.36 -2.12
CA ASN A 106 -2.08 3.39 -1.85
C ASN A 106 -2.49 3.41 -0.36
N ILE A 107 -2.60 2.25 0.29
CA ILE A 107 -2.81 2.16 1.75
C ILE A 107 -1.65 2.82 2.50
N VAL A 108 -0.39 2.49 2.15
CA VAL A 108 0.79 3.10 2.78
C VAL A 108 0.81 4.63 2.58
N VAL A 109 0.48 5.11 1.38
CA VAL A 109 0.35 6.55 1.09
C VAL A 109 -0.68 7.20 2.01
N MET A 110 -1.84 6.58 2.19
CA MET A 110 -2.92 7.12 3.04
C MET A 110 -2.48 7.20 4.51
N LEU A 111 -1.84 6.15 5.03
CA LEU A 111 -1.36 6.12 6.41
C LEU A 111 -0.27 7.16 6.66
N LEU A 112 0.69 7.28 5.75
CA LEU A 112 1.76 8.29 5.84
C LEU A 112 1.20 9.72 5.76
N LYS A 113 0.20 9.96 4.89
CA LYS A 113 -0.49 11.27 4.85
C LYS A 113 -1.25 11.54 6.14
N GLY A 114 -1.91 10.55 6.72
CA GLY A 114 -2.58 10.65 8.02
C GLY A 114 -1.62 10.96 9.16
N ASP A 115 -0.38 10.44 9.11
CA ASP A 115 0.65 10.68 10.12
C ASP A 115 1.41 12.01 9.97
N GLY A 116 1.17 12.77 8.89
CA GLY A 116 1.70 14.12 8.71
C GLY A 116 2.80 14.23 7.66
N TYR A 117 3.02 13.18 6.86
CA TYR A 117 3.93 13.24 5.73
C TYR A 117 3.25 13.78 4.48
N ASN A 118 3.97 14.61 3.73
CA ASN A 118 3.59 14.96 2.38
C ASN A 118 4.08 13.87 1.42
N VAL A 119 3.16 13.02 0.98
CA VAL A 119 3.48 11.86 0.13
C VAL A 119 3.15 12.14 -1.33
N ILE A 120 4.16 12.08 -2.19
CA ILE A 120 4.03 12.09 -3.64
C ILE A 120 3.93 10.65 -4.12
N GLY A 121 2.72 10.26 -4.52
CA GLY A 121 2.46 9.00 -5.19
C GLY A 121 2.70 9.15 -6.68
N ILE A 122 3.57 8.33 -7.25
CA ILE A 122 3.75 8.22 -8.69
C ILE A 122 2.82 7.11 -9.21
N ASN A 123 2.24 7.33 -10.39
CA ASN A 123 1.38 6.37 -11.07
C ASN A 123 2.08 5.01 -11.24
N PRO A 124 1.33 3.91 -11.30
CA PRO A 124 1.92 2.61 -11.57
C PRO A 124 2.54 2.53 -12.97
N ASP A 125 3.38 1.52 -13.18
CA ASP A 125 4.10 1.28 -14.44
C ASP A 125 5.07 2.39 -14.88
N VAL A 126 5.72 3.09 -13.95
CA VAL A 126 6.68 4.15 -14.30
C VAL A 126 8.13 3.63 -14.37
N PRO A 127 8.92 4.09 -15.36
CA PRO A 127 10.37 3.86 -15.35
C PRO A 127 11.03 4.44 -14.09
N VAL A 128 12.04 3.74 -13.57
CA VAL A 128 12.76 4.14 -12.34
C VAL A 128 13.32 5.57 -12.42
N PHE A 129 13.80 5.99 -13.60
CA PHE A 129 14.34 7.34 -13.78
C PHE A 129 13.29 8.45 -13.55
N VAL A 130 11.99 8.18 -13.73
CA VAL A 130 10.91 9.15 -13.44
C VAL A 130 10.78 9.35 -11.93
N ILE A 131 10.95 8.28 -11.16
CA ILE A 131 10.95 8.33 -9.70
C ILE A 131 12.17 9.13 -9.21
N GLU A 132 13.34 8.86 -9.77
CA GLU A 132 14.57 9.61 -9.48
C GLU A 132 14.42 11.09 -9.82
N GLN A 133 13.90 11.41 -11.02
CA GLN A 133 13.69 12.78 -11.43
C GLN A 133 12.70 13.53 -10.53
N THR A 134 11.64 12.85 -10.07
CA THR A 134 10.66 13.44 -9.14
C THR A 134 11.31 13.86 -7.82
N ILE A 135 12.32 13.11 -7.35
CA ILE A 135 13.11 13.45 -6.15
C ILE A 135 13.91 14.74 -6.39
N TYR A 136 14.54 14.90 -7.57
CA TYR A 136 15.33 16.09 -7.90
C TYR A 136 14.46 17.33 -8.16
N ASP A 137 13.40 17.20 -8.95
CA ASP A 137 12.59 18.33 -9.43
C ASP A 137 11.77 18.99 -8.31
N THR A 138 11.40 18.23 -7.29
CA THR A 138 10.60 18.75 -6.17
C THR A 138 11.43 19.43 -5.09
N ASN A 139 12.76 19.31 -5.14
CA ASN A 139 13.68 19.74 -4.07
C ASN A 139 13.27 19.21 -2.67
N MET A 140 12.46 18.14 -2.67
CA MET A 140 11.94 17.51 -1.46
C MET A 140 12.97 16.50 -1.02
N LYS A 141 13.59 16.74 0.13
CA LYS A 141 14.51 15.79 0.78
C LYS A 141 13.69 14.57 1.22
N PRO A 142 13.73 13.42 0.51
CA PRO A 142 12.90 12.28 0.87
C PRO A 142 13.49 11.64 2.12
N VAL A 143 12.66 11.37 3.13
CA VAL A 143 13.09 10.61 4.32
C VAL A 143 13.15 9.09 4.02
N GLY A 144 12.69 8.69 2.83
CA GLY A 144 12.77 7.33 2.30
C GLY A 144 12.05 7.21 0.94
N TRP A 145 12.27 6.08 0.25
CA TRP A 145 11.58 5.69 -0.98
C TRP A 145 11.28 4.18 -0.93
N GLY A 146 10.09 3.78 -1.38
CA GLY A 146 9.64 2.39 -1.37
C GLY A 146 9.73 1.76 -2.76
N LYS A 147 10.36 0.58 -2.84
CA LYS A 147 10.46 -0.23 -4.05
C LYS A 147 9.52 -1.43 -3.92
N SER A 148 8.42 -1.46 -4.68
CA SER A 148 7.71 -2.73 -4.96
C SER A 148 8.38 -3.33 -6.19
N ILE A 149 9.25 -4.33 -6.01
CA ILE A 149 9.82 -5.09 -7.14
C ILE A 149 9.17 -6.47 -7.12
N TYR A 150 8.36 -6.78 -8.13
CA TYR A 150 7.91 -8.14 -8.36
C TYR A 150 8.99 -8.91 -9.14
N ARG A 151 9.61 -9.88 -8.49
CA ARG A 151 10.29 -11.01 -9.15
C ARG A 151 9.89 -12.25 -8.37
N GLY A 152 9.34 -13.24 -9.07
CA GLY A 152 8.76 -14.45 -8.51
C GLY A 152 9.40 -14.90 -7.20
N ASP A 153 8.52 -15.08 -6.21
CA ASP A 153 8.64 -15.95 -5.03
C ASP A 153 9.01 -15.34 -3.68
N ARG A 154 9.39 -14.05 -3.52
CA ARG A 154 9.63 -13.51 -2.16
C ARG A 154 9.32 -12.02 -2.00
N TYR A 155 8.35 -11.71 -1.14
CA TYR A 155 8.10 -10.36 -0.61
C TYR A 155 9.34 -9.85 0.15
N LYS A 156 9.97 -8.79 -0.35
CA LYS A 156 10.92 -7.98 0.43
C LYS A 156 10.69 -6.51 0.14
N MET A 157 10.25 -5.77 1.15
CA MET A 157 10.41 -4.34 1.19
C MET A 157 11.92 -4.06 1.32
N THR A 158 12.58 -3.73 0.22
CA THR A 158 13.97 -3.26 0.25
C THR A 158 13.94 -1.74 0.36
N ALA A 159 14.11 -1.25 1.59
CA ALA A 159 14.62 0.10 1.78
C ALA A 159 16.02 0.15 1.14
N TYR A 160 16.27 1.16 0.31
CA TYR A 160 17.63 1.47 -0.15
C TYR A 160 18.04 2.80 0.45
N ASP A 161 18.86 2.69 1.48
CA ASP A 161 19.46 3.78 2.24
C ASP A 161 20.69 4.29 1.45
N GLY A 162 20.48 4.76 0.22
CA GLY A 162 21.56 5.10 -0.72
C GLY A 162 22.28 6.41 -0.44
N TRP A 163 21.74 7.23 0.47
CA TRP A 163 22.16 8.60 0.66
C TRP A 163 22.51 8.84 2.12
N HIS A 164 23.78 8.61 2.48
CA HIS A 164 24.30 9.01 3.79
C HIS A 164 24.98 10.38 3.69
N ASN A 165 24.68 11.25 4.64
CA ASN A 165 25.41 12.49 4.86
C ASN A 165 26.85 12.14 5.28
N GLN A 166 27.84 12.58 4.52
CA GLN A 166 29.19 12.77 5.08
C GLN A 166 29.38 14.26 5.30
N GLU A 167 29.65 14.57 6.57
CA GLU A 167 30.00 15.84 7.22
C GLU A 167 30.15 17.10 6.36
N GLU A 168 29.57 18.19 6.88
CA GLU A 168 29.69 19.55 6.39
C GLU A 168 31.16 19.94 6.11
N THR A 169 31.52 20.00 4.83
CA THR A 169 32.67 20.80 4.40
C THR A 169 32.26 21.69 3.24
N GLY A 170 31.95 22.94 3.57
CA GLY A 170 32.01 24.05 2.62
C GLY A 170 30.95 24.06 1.52
N GLY A 171 29.69 24.32 1.90
CA GLY A 171 28.72 25.06 1.07
C GLY A 171 28.11 24.38 -0.16
N ASP A 172 28.76 23.37 -0.75
CA ASP A 172 28.27 22.70 -1.96
C ASP A 172 28.16 21.18 -1.74
N PHE A 173 26.93 20.67 -1.91
CA PHE A 173 26.61 19.26 -1.73
C PHE A 173 27.02 18.45 -2.96
N ILE A 174 28.02 17.56 -2.80
CA ILE A 174 28.40 16.60 -3.85
C ILE A 174 27.77 15.24 -3.53
N TRP A 175 26.72 14.92 -4.27
CA TRP A 175 26.01 13.64 -4.22
C TRP A 175 26.70 12.62 -5.13
N LYS A 176 27.03 11.42 -4.63
CA LYS A 176 27.58 10.32 -5.44
C LYS A 176 26.70 9.08 -5.34
N THR A 177 26.45 8.45 -6.48
CA THR A 177 25.91 7.10 -6.60
C THR A 177 27.05 6.08 -6.48
N ASN A 178 26.84 4.97 -5.76
CA ASN A 178 27.73 3.81 -5.84
C ASN A 178 27.59 3.09 -7.19
#